data_AF-A0A9E6Y0B7-F1
#
_entry.id   AF-A0A9E6Y0B7-F1
#
_cell.length_a   1.000
_cell.length_b   1.000
_cell.length_c   1.000
_cell.angle_alpha   90.00
_cell.angle_beta   90.00
_cell.angle_gamma   90.00
#
_symmetry.space_group_name_H-M   'P 1'
#
loop_
_entity.id
_entity.type
_entity.pdbx_description
1 polymer ?
#
loop_
_entity_poly.entity_id
_entity_poly.type
_entity_poly.pdbx_seq_one_letter_code
_entity_poly.pdbx_strand_id
1 'polypeptide(L)'
;MQVASEIARFRPDDPDELVHASFACSGCLCEPTHATVQLSSDSATVDCHCHRCGLDWRVDLTAEQSLRVQLRPPWAGMSTLVRIPGRQF
;
A
#
# COMPACT_ATOMS: atom_id res chain seq x y z
N MET A 1 14.07 -0.16 -15.49
CA MET A 1 13.43 -1.26 -14.73
C MET A 1 11.94 -0.97 -14.66
N GLN A 2 11.11 -1.91 -15.11
CA GLN A 2 9.66 -1.78 -15.08
C GLN A 2 9.18 -2.28 -13.72
N VAL A 3 8.59 -1.40 -12.91
CA VAL A 3 7.96 -1.78 -11.63
C VAL A 3 6.67 -2.54 -11.96
N ALA A 4 6.45 -3.70 -11.34
CA ALA A 4 5.20 -4.42 -11.52
C ALA A 4 4.04 -3.61 -10.91
N SER A 5 2.98 -3.34 -11.68
CA SER A 5 1.76 -2.68 -11.19
C SER A 5 0.70 -3.72 -10.89
N GLU A 6 0.11 -3.65 -9.71
CA GLU A 6 -0.97 -4.51 -9.24
C GLU A 6 -2.17 -3.66 -8.82
N ILE A 7 -3.38 -4.17 -9.01
CA ILE A 7 -4.59 -3.55 -8.43
C ILE A 7 -4.77 -4.10 -7.01
N ALA A 8 -5.09 -3.24 -6.06
CA ALA A 8 -5.38 -3.67 -4.70
C ALA A 8 -6.52 -4.69 -4.64
N ARG A 9 -6.32 -5.75 -3.83
CA ARG A 9 -7.20 -6.91 -3.74
C ARG A 9 -8.09 -6.90 -2.49
N PHE A 10 -8.54 -5.72 -2.08
CA PHE A 10 -9.47 -5.54 -0.95
C PHE A 10 -10.68 -4.68 -1.34
N ARG A 11 -11.80 -4.86 -0.63
CA ARG A 11 -12.97 -4.00 -0.66
C ARG A 11 -12.90 -2.95 0.45
N PRO A 12 -13.54 -1.77 0.29
CA PRO A 12 -13.49 -0.71 1.31
C PRO A 12 -13.95 -1.14 2.71
N ASP A 13 -14.86 -2.13 2.79
CA ASP A 13 -15.44 -2.69 4.01
C ASP A 13 -14.72 -3.94 4.52
N ASP A 14 -13.67 -4.40 3.84
CA ASP A 14 -12.89 -5.55 4.28
C ASP A 14 -12.24 -5.28 5.67
N PRO A 15 -12.08 -6.35 6.47
CA PRO A 15 -11.36 -6.27 7.73
C PRO A 15 -9.89 -5.89 7.51
N ASP A 16 -9.27 -5.26 8.52
CA ASP A 16 -7.94 -4.66 8.40
C ASP A 16 -6.90 -5.69 7.93
N GLU A 17 -7.00 -6.95 8.35
CA GLU A 17 -6.09 -8.03 7.97
C GLU A 17 -6.06 -8.28 6.45
N LEU A 18 -7.21 -8.19 5.77
CA LEU A 18 -7.27 -8.36 4.30
C LEU A 18 -6.75 -7.13 3.57
N VAL A 19 -7.02 -5.94 4.12
CA VAL A 19 -6.46 -4.70 3.59
C VAL A 19 -4.93 -4.74 3.70
N HIS A 20 -4.38 -5.18 4.83
CA HIS A 20 -2.94 -5.32 5.06
C HIS A 20 -2.31 -6.32 4.08
N ALA A 21 -2.92 -7.51 3.96
CA ALA A 21 -2.45 -8.56 3.06
C ALA A 21 -2.40 -8.13 1.59
N SER A 22 -3.25 -7.18 1.19
CA SER A 22 -3.26 -6.62 -0.16
C SER A 22 -2.00 -5.81 -0.52
N PHE A 23 -1.22 -5.41 0.48
CA PHE A 23 0.07 -4.74 0.29
C PHE A 23 1.26 -5.68 0.52
N ALA A 24 1.05 -6.99 0.72
CA ALA A 24 2.16 -7.93 0.89
C ALA A 24 2.99 -8.08 -0.40
N CYS A 25 4.27 -8.37 -0.23
CA CYS A 25 5.18 -8.62 -1.34
C CYS A 25 4.73 -9.83 -2.15
N SER A 26 4.50 -9.67 -3.45
CA SER A 26 4.10 -10.77 -4.35
C SER A 26 5.19 -11.83 -4.55
N GLY A 27 6.45 -11.53 -4.25
CA GLY A 27 7.57 -12.48 -4.34
C GLY A 27 7.75 -13.39 -3.11
N CYS A 28 7.64 -12.84 -1.90
CA CYS A 28 7.96 -13.57 -0.66
C CYS A 28 6.85 -13.55 0.41
N LEU A 29 5.70 -12.94 0.09
CA LEU A 29 4.51 -12.83 0.94
C LEU A 29 4.74 -12.17 2.30
N CYS A 30 5.86 -11.45 2.46
CA CYS A 30 6.13 -10.64 3.64
C CYS A 30 5.52 -9.24 3.49
N GLU A 31 5.37 -8.57 4.61
CA GLU A 31 5.01 -7.16 4.66
C GLU A 31 6.04 -6.30 3.92
N PRO A 32 5.61 -5.21 3.26
CA PRO A 32 6.52 -4.26 2.66
C PRO A 32 7.36 -3.61 3.75
N THR A 33 8.66 -3.40 3.50
CA THR A 33 9.54 -2.73 4.46
C THR A 33 9.36 -1.20 4.37
N HIS A 34 9.19 -0.70 3.15
CA HIS A 34 8.85 0.69 2.89
C HIS A 34 7.63 0.73 1.98
N ALA A 35 6.74 1.67 2.23
CA ALA A 35 5.74 2.02 1.24
C ALA A 35 5.46 3.53 1.20
N THR A 36 5.29 4.05 -0.01
CA THR A 36 5.04 5.47 -0.27
C THR A 36 3.66 5.63 -0.90
N VAL A 37 2.77 6.36 -0.24
CA VAL A 37 1.42 6.63 -0.75
C VAL A 37 1.44 7.90 -1.56
N GLN A 38 1.13 7.81 -2.85
CA GLN A 38 0.89 8.96 -3.71
C GLN A 38 -0.62 9.15 -3.83
N LEU A 39 -1.13 10.25 -3.27
CA LEU A 39 -2.54 10.59 -3.35
C LEU A 39 -2.80 11.44 -4.60
N SER A 40 -3.90 11.16 -5.29
CA SER A 40 -4.48 12.00 -6.34
C SER A 40 -5.88 12.48 -5.91
N SER A 41 -6.58 13.25 -6.75
CA SER A 41 -7.94 13.73 -6.43
C SER A 41 -8.94 12.58 -6.23
N ASP A 42 -8.81 11.50 -7.00
CA ASP A 42 -9.81 10.44 -7.12
C ASP A 42 -9.22 9.03 -7.01
N SER A 43 -7.92 8.91 -6.77
CA SER A 43 -7.22 7.63 -6.66
C SER A 43 -5.96 7.77 -5.82
N ALA A 44 -5.30 6.66 -5.57
CA ALA A 44 -4.00 6.65 -4.95
C ALA A 44 -3.17 5.50 -5.50
N THR A 45 -1.86 5.67 -5.46
CA THR A 45 -0.92 4.58 -5.70
C THR A 45 -0.05 4.39 -4.46
N VAL A 46 0.35 3.15 -4.22
CA VAL A 46 1.29 2.80 -3.15
C VAL A 46 2.50 2.14 -3.77
N ASP A 47 3.64 2.83 -3.73
CA ASP A 47 4.92 2.26 -4.14
C ASP A 47 5.52 1.49 -2.96
N CYS A 48 5.66 0.18 -3.11
CA CYS A 48 6.14 -0.72 -2.07
C CYS A 48 7.55 -1.24 -2.39
N HIS A 49 8.35 -1.45 -1.33
CA HIS A 49 9.66 -2.09 -1.40
C HIS A 49 9.79 -3.16 -0.31
N CYS A 50 10.27 -4.35 -0.69
CA CYS A 50 10.56 -5.43 0.24
C CYS A 50 12.07 -5.64 0.41
N HIS A 51 12.60 -5.44 1.62
CA HIS A 51 14.02 -5.66 1.88
C HIS A 51 14.42 -7.14 1.88
N ARG A 52 13.47 -8.06 2.11
CA ARG A 52 13.75 -9.51 2.17
C ARG A 52 14.14 -10.09 0.82
N CYS A 53 13.40 -9.76 -0.25
CA CYS A 53 13.66 -10.28 -1.59
C CYS A 53 14.10 -9.20 -2.60
N GLY A 54 14.10 -7.92 -2.20
CA GLY A 54 14.51 -6.80 -3.04
C GLY A 54 13.48 -6.40 -4.10
N LEU A 55 12.24 -6.90 -4.03
CA LEU A 55 11.21 -6.59 -5.01
C LEU A 55 10.59 -5.21 -4.76
N ASP A 56 10.43 -4.45 -5.84
CA ASP A 56 9.63 -3.22 -5.90
C ASP A 56 8.34 -3.48 -6.68
N TRP A 57 7.21 -3.02 -6.16
CA TRP A 57 5.92 -3.09 -6.86
C TRP A 57 5.06 -1.88 -6.54
N ARG A 58 4.08 -1.61 -7.39
CA ARG A 58 3.10 -0.55 -7.23
C ARG A 58 1.72 -1.15 -7.04
N VAL A 59 0.96 -0.61 -6.10
CA VAL A 59 -0.44 -0.96 -5.87
C VAL A 59 -1.32 0.22 -6.25
N ASP A 60 -2.16 0.06 -7.26
CA ASP A 60 -3.15 1.04 -7.70
C ASP A 60 -4.45 0.87 -6.89
N LEU A 61 -4.96 1.97 -6.35
CA LEU A 61 -6.18 2.04 -5.55
C LEU A 61 -7.30 2.76 -6.29
N THR A 62 -8.51 2.21 -6.24
CA THR A 62 -9.73 2.93 -6.64
C THR A 62 -10.03 4.09 -5.69
N ALA A 63 -10.96 4.97 -6.04
CA ALA A 63 -11.39 6.08 -5.18
C ALA A 63 -11.82 5.61 -3.78
N GLU A 64 -12.63 4.55 -3.71
CA GLU A 64 -13.16 4.02 -2.45
C GLU A 64 -12.05 3.36 -1.61
N GLN A 65 -11.16 2.60 -2.24
CA GLN A 65 -9.99 2.01 -1.58
C GLN A 65 -9.03 3.10 -1.06
N SER A 66 -8.86 4.17 -1.82
CA SER A 66 -8.06 5.34 -1.44
C SER A 66 -8.64 6.03 -0.21
N LEU A 67 -9.98 6.22 -0.19
CA LEU A 67 -10.66 6.79 0.98
C LEU A 67 -10.53 5.89 2.21
N ARG A 68 -10.68 4.57 2.03
CA ARG A 68 -10.49 3.58 3.11
C ARG A 68 -9.10 3.69 3.74
N VAL A 69 -8.04 3.71 2.92
CA VAL A 69 -6.64 3.84 3.39
C VAL A 69 -6.42 5.18 4.11
N GLN A 70 -7.03 6.27 3.64
CA GLN A 70 -6.92 7.58 4.28
C GLN A 70 -7.61 7.65 5.64
N LEU A 71 -8.77 7.01 5.78
CA LEU A 71 -9.56 6.99 7.01
C LEU A 71 -9.01 6.00 8.05
N ARG A 72 -8.51 4.85 7.58
CA ARG A 72 -7.99 3.75 8.40
C ARG A 72 -6.72 3.20 7.74
N PRO A 73 -5.55 3.78 8.06
CA PRO A 73 -4.30 3.37 7.46
C PRO A 73 -3.99 1.89 7.76
N PRO A 74 -3.79 1.03 6.75
CA PRO A 74 -3.46 -0.40 6.90
C PRO A 74 -2.05 -0.71 7.43
N TRP A 75 -1.43 0.24 8.12
CA TRP A 75 -0.03 0.21 8.54
C TRP A 75 0.08 0.52 10.04
N ALA A 76 -1.05 0.83 10.68
CA ALA A 76 -1.10 1.11 12.10
C ALA A 76 -0.67 -0.14 12.87
N GLY A 77 0.47 -0.06 13.56
CA GLY A 77 1.05 -1.18 14.32
C GLY A 77 1.97 -2.10 13.52
N MET A 78 2.28 -1.79 12.26
CA MET A 78 3.25 -2.55 11.45
C MET A 78 4.65 -1.92 11.51
N SER A 79 5.68 -2.71 11.20
CA SER A 79 7.07 -2.22 11.04
C SER A 79 7.32 -1.49 9.72
N THR A 80 6.31 -1.38 8.85
CA THR A 80 6.40 -0.72 7.56
C THR A 80 6.62 0.79 7.71
N LEU A 81 7.67 1.30 7.09
CA LEU A 81 7.91 2.74 7.02
C LEU A 81 7.03 3.38 5.94
N VAL A 82 6.15 4.28 6.37
CA VAL A 82 5.14 4.92 5.51
C VAL A 82 5.56 6.34 5.17
N ARG A 83 5.58 6.69 3.88
CA ARG A 83 5.74 8.08 3.44
C ARG A 83 4.51 8.54 2.67
N ILE A 84 3.94 9.68 3.06
CA ILE A 84 2.87 10.35 2.32
C ILE A 84 3.38 11.74 1.91
N PRO A 85 3.72 11.96 0.63
CA PRO A 85 4.16 13.27 0.16
C PRO A 85 3.06 14.32 0.41
N GLY A 86 3.42 15.47 1.00
CA GLY A 86 2.49 16.60 1.21
C GLY A 86 1.67 16.58 2.50
N ARG A 87 1.74 15.52 3.32
CA ARG A 87 1.17 15.50 4.68
C ARG A 87 2.32 15.67 5.69
N GLN A 88 2.51 16.88 6.22
CA GLN A 88 3.37 17.09 7.39
C GLN A 88 2.57 16.69 8.63
N PHE A 89 3.14 15.81 9.46
CA PHE A 89 2.66 15.58 10.83
C PHE A 89 3.19 16.69 11.74
#